data_AF-A0A4P7B7I4-F1
#
_entry.id   AF-A0A4P7B7I4-F1
#
_cell.length_a   1.000
_cell.length_b   1.000
_cell.length_c   1.000
_cell.angle_alpha   90.00
_cell.angle_beta   90.00
_cell.angle_gamma   90.00
#
_symmetry.space_group_name_H-M   'P 1'
#
loop_
_entity.id
_entity.type
_entity.pdbx_description
1 polymer ?
#
loop_
_entity_poly.entity_id
_entity_poly.type
_entity_poly.pdbx_seq_one_letter_code
_entity_poly.pdbx_strand_id
1 'polypeptide(L)'
;MKMFTKLVLVSSMAISANAMAMQSMDDAALSAATGQDGINIGIALDSTGISIDKLYLHDNDGLQTSTSIAGATGVAGAIAIDGITITQTGTGNLLDLVIDTDAGTSGAFLNIAANVGAVDISIGSIGVAASNGSALTDETTAVRGVTGTPTEILTGLDLSLGAISANVQLGATPQGAMIKLDSTLQGGLTISNLGINDAAGGGQIHLDKIYVRGTGNTTGDLNIDTDISVTTSGLQLKNNSAQGMNVYIAGVRLGAQATGSTNASIGDVEIQGLNVGTSTITIAGH
;
A
#
# COMPACT_ATOMS: atom_id res chain seq x y z
N MET A 1 61.90 41.03 -54.28
CA MET A 1 60.85 41.08 -53.24
C MET A 1 59.78 39.97 -53.32
N LYS A 2 59.97 38.86 -54.07
CA LYS A 2 58.95 37.77 -54.18
C LYS A 2 59.26 36.49 -53.38
N MET A 3 60.45 36.38 -52.78
CA MET A 3 60.88 35.18 -52.03
C MET A 3 60.87 35.38 -50.51
N PHE A 4 60.94 36.63 -50.02
CA PHE A 4 60.88 36.94 -48.58
C PHE A 4 59.45 36.78 -48.01
N THR A 5 58.43 37.04 -48.81
CA THR A 5 57.01 36.85 -48.45
C THR A 5 56.62 35.38 -48.31
N LYS A 6 57.34 34.45 -48.96
CA LYS A 6 57.06 33.02 -48.87
C LYS A 6 57.65 32.38 -47.60
N LEU A 7 58.82 32.84 -47.15
CA LEU A 7 59.45 32.32 -45.95
C LEU A 7 58.72 32.76 -44.68
N VAL A 8 58.18 33.98 -44.66
CA VAL A 8 57.32 34.49 -43.57
C VAL A 8 55.97 33.77 -43.50
N LEU A 9 55.44 33.32 -44.64
CA LEU A 9 54.17 32.59 -44.71
C LEU A 9 54.28 31.14 -44.18
N VAL A 10 55.45 30.51 -44.30
CA VAL A 10 55.70 29.14 -43.83
C VAL A 10 56.00 29.11 -42.32
N SER A 11 56.58 30.18 -41.76
CA SER A 11 56.77 30.29 -40.31
C SER A 11 55.52 30.70 -39.54
N SER A 12 54.46 31.19 -40.19
CA SER A 12 53.20 31.58 -39.54
C SER A 12 52.12 30.48 -39.47
N MET A 13 52.31 29.33 -40.14
CA MET A 13 51.30 28.24 -40.18
C MET A 13 51.68 26.98 -39.40
N ALA A 14 52.88 26.92 -38.82
CA ALA A 14 53.39 25.73 -38.12
C ALA A 14 53.42 25.87 -36.59
N ILE A 15 52.67 26.80 -36.01
CA ILE A 15 52.31 26.72 -34.58
C ILE A 15 50.97 25.99 -34.50
N SER A 16 50.99 24.68 -34.82
CA SER A 16 49.96 23.76 -34.37
C SER A 16 50.22 23.46 -32.90
N ALA A 17 50.10 24.48 -32.04
CA ALA A 17 49.70 24.20 -30.69
C ALA A 17 48.22 23.86 -30.80
N ASN A 18 47.92 22.58 -31.03
CA ASN A 18 46.62 22.02 -30.73
C ASN A 18 46.47 22.05 -29.20
N ALA A 19 46.43 23.25 -28.62
CA ALA A 19 45.85 23.45 -27.32
C ALA A 19 44.34 23.30 -27.55
N MET A 20 43.90 22.04 -27.62
CA MET A 20 42.56 21.71 -27.22
C MET A 20 42.49 22.19 -25.78
N ALA A 21 41.99 23.40 -25.55
CA ALA A 21 41.46 23.73 -24.24
C ALA A 21 40.36 22.69 -24.05
N MET A 22 40.62 21.68 -23.21
CA MET A 22 39.55 20.87 -22.67
C MET A 22 38.60 21.88 -22.05
N GLN A 23 37.50 22.15 -22.74
CA GLN A 23 36.43 22.98 -22.24
C GLN A 23 36.12 22.38 -20.88
N SER A 24 36.28 23.14 -19.79
CA SER A 24 35.80 22.64 -18.50
C SER A 24 34.34 22.33 -18.76
N MET A 25 33.97 21.07 -18.64
CA MET A 25 32.56 20.72 -18.56
C MET A 25 32.05 21.59 -17.41
N ASP A 26 31.32 22.64 -17.78
CA ASP A 26 30.62 23.47 -16.82
C ASP A 26 29.73 22.49 -16.07
N ASP A 27 29.84 22.42 -14.75
CA ASP A 27 29.05 21.48 -13.95
C ASP A 27 27.55 21.64 -14.26
N ALA A 28 27.13 22.81 -14.77
CA ALA A 28 25.79 23.04 -15.32
C ALA A 28 25.49 22.25 -16.62
N ALA A 29 26.44 22.13 -17.54
CA ALA A 29 26.30 21.34 -18.77
C ALA A 29 26.39 19.83 -18.50
N LEU A 30 27.15 19.41 -17.48
CA LEU A 30 27.20 18.01 -17.02
C LEU A 30 25.96 17.65 -16.20
N SER A 31 25.49 18.55 -15.33
CA SER A 31 24.21 18.43 -14.60
C SER A 31 23.04 18.26 -15.58
N ALA A 32 22.96 19.11 -16.61
CA ALA A 32 21.97 19.00 -17.70
C ALA A 32 22.05 17.70 -18.50
N ALA A 33 23.22 17.05 -18.56
CA ALA A 33 23.45 15.86 -19.37
C ALA A 33 23.29 14.53 -18.61
N THR A 34 23.41 14.52 -17.27
CA THR A 34 23.46 13.25 -16.51
C THR A 34 22.57 13.15 -15.26
N GLY A 35 21.67 14.09 -14.95
CA GLY A 35 20.84 13.90 -13.73
C GLY A 35 19.78 14.94 -13.36
N GLN A 36 19.14 15.62 -14.31
CA GLN A 36 18.11 16.64 -14.00
C GLN A 36 16.66 16.14 -14.00
N ASP A 37 16.42 14.87 -14.33
CA ASP A 37 15.05 14.33 -14.43
C ASP A 37 14.65 13.48 -13.20
N GLY A 38 15.44 13.53 -12.13
CA GLY A 38 15.23 12.69 -10.95
C GLY A 38 15.39 11.19 -11.23
N ILE A 39 14.65 10.36 -10.50
CA ILE A 39 14.57 8.90 -10.68
C ILE A 39 13.11 8.50 -10.86
N ASN A 40 12.80 7.79 -11.95
CA ASN A 40 11.52 7.09 -12.12
C ASN A 40 11.68 5.62 -11.77
N ILE A 41 10.84 5.11 -10.86
CA ILE A 41 10.76 3.68 -10.56
C ILE A 41 9.34 3.20 -10.84
N GLY A 42 9.22 2.27 -11.77
CA GLY A 42 7.97 1.59 -12.12
C GLY A 42 7.98 0.14 -11.66
N ILE A 43 6.96 -0.29 -10.92
CA ILE A 43 6.72 -1.70 -10.60
C ILE A 43 5.39 -2.09 -11.23
N ALA A 44 5.42 -3.06 -12.16
CA ALA A 44 4.22 -3.64 -12.76
C ALA A 44 4.04 -5.07 -12.26
N LEU A 45 2.78 -5.47 -12.09
CA LEU A 45 2.45 -6.88 -11.97
C LEU A 45 2.19 -7.45 -13.37
N ASP A 46 2.64 -8.67 -13.62
CA ASP A 46 2.23 -9.38 -14.83
C ASP A 46 0.77 -9.85 -14.72
N SER A 47 0.26 -10.51 -15.75
CA SER A 47 -1.13 -11.00 -15.77
C SER A 47 -1.45 -12.04 -14.69
N THR A 48 -0.44 -12.61 -14.02
CA THR A 48 -0.61 -13.59 -12.95
C THR A 48 -0.63 -12.95 -11.56
N GLY A 49 -0.08 -11.74 -11.43
CA GLY A 49 -0.06 -11.01 -10.17
C GLY A 49 0.86 -11.64 -9.12
N ILE A 50 0.56 -11.40 -7.84
CA ILE A 50 1.22 -12.09 -6.71
C ILE A 50 0.24 -13.10 -6.16
N SER A 51 0.65 -14.38 -6.11
CA SER A 51 -0.15 -15.47 -5.55
C SER A 51 0.58 -16.18 -4.43
N ILE A 52 -0.09 -16.38 -3.30
CA ILE A 52 0.37 -17.22 -2.18
C ILE A 52 -0.67 -18.32 -1.98
N ASP A 53 -0.27 -19.58 -2.15
CA ASP A 53 -1.19 -20.71 -1.95
C ASP A 53 -1.65 -20.82 -0.50
N LYS A 54 -0.73 -20.70 0.46
CA LYS A 54 -1.05 -20.76 1.90
C LYS A 54 -0.16 -19.81 2.68
N LEU A 55 -0.78 -18.99 3.52
CA LEU A 55 -0.09 -18.15 4.48
C LEU A 55 -0.45 -18.60 5.90
N TYR A 56 0.57 -18.93 6.69
CA TYR A 56 0.42 -19.27 8.11
C TYR A 56 1.12 -18.24 8.97
N LEU A 57 0.39 -17.63 9.90
CA LEU A 57 0.96 -16.79 10.96
C LEU A 57 0.93 -17.59 12.24
N HIS A 58 2.11 -17.93 12.77
CA HIS A 58 2.23 -18.80 13.93
C HIS A 58 2.33 -17.99 15.23
N ASP A 59 1.52 -18.42 16.20
CA ASP A 59 1.62 -18.07 17.60
C ASP A 59 2.30 -19.24 18.31
N ASN A 60 3.54 -19.05 18.75
CA ASN A 60 4.42 -20.14 19.20
C ASN A 60 4.14 -20.61 20.62
N ASP A 61 3.53 -19.78 21.45
CA ASP A 61 3.23 -20.06 22.84
C ASP A 61 1.73 -20.12 23.12
N GLY A 62 0.89 -19.55 22.26
CA GLY A 62 -0.55 -19.57 22.46
C GLY A 62 -1.00 -18.70 23.62
N LEU A 63 -2.32 -18.51 23.74
CA LEU A 63 -2.89 -17.80 24.89
C LEU A 63 -2.62 -18.57 26.19
N GLN A 64 -1.86 -17.96 27.10
CA GLN A 64 -1.37 -18.59 28.34
C GLN A 64 -2.50 -18.89 29.33
N THR A 65 -2.42 -20.05 30.01
CA THR A 65 -3.42 -20.50 31.01
C THR A 65 -3.52 -19.56 32.22
N SER A 66 -2.47 -18.80 32.51
CA SER A 66 -2.42 -17.79 33.58
C SER A 66 -3.38 -16.61 33.37
N THR A 67 -3.91 -16.43 32.15
CA THR A 67 -4.83 -15.34 31.81
C THR A 67 -6.24 -15.52 32.37
N SER A 68 -6.59 -16.72 32.89
CA SER A 68 -7.94 -17.07 33.35
C SER A 68 -9.05 -16.92 32.29
N ILE A 69 -8.67 -16.82 31.01
CA ILE A 69 -9.61 -16.79 29.89
C ILE A 69 -10.00 -18.23 29.55
N ALA A 70 -11.30 -18.50 29.41
CA ALA A 70 -11.77 -19.83 29.01
C ALA A 70 -11.21 -20.20 27.63
N GLY A 71 -10.64 -21.40 27.51
CA GLY A 71 -10.00 -21.87 26.27
C GLY A 71 -8.52 -21.50 26.12
N ALA A 72 -7.94 -20.76 27.08
CA ALA A 72 -6.49 -20.58 27.13
C ALA A 72 -5.80 -21.91 27.46
N THR A 73 -4.90 -22.36 26.60
CA THR A 73 -4.22 -23.67 26.72
C THR A 73 -2.71 -23.56 26.75
N GLY A 74 -2.13 -22.40 26.41
CA GLY A 74 -0.69 -22.26 26.19
C GLY A 74 -0.15 -23.18 25.09
N VAL A 75 -1.00 -23.58 24.14
CA VAL A 75 -0.62 -24.42 22.99
C VAL A 75 -0.46 -23.54 21.77
N ALA A 76 0.63 -23.76 21.02
CA ALA A 76 0.93 -23.04 19.80
C ALA A 76 -0.20 -23.13 18.78
N GLY A 77 -0.65 -21.97 18.29
CA GLY A 77 -1.72 -21.83 17.31
C GLY A 77 -1.21 -21.20 16.01
N ALA A 78 -2.06 -21.17 15.01
CA ALA A 78 -1.78 -20.45 13.78
C ALA A 78 -3.06 -19.85 13.20
N ILE A 79 -2.92 -18.67 12.60
CA ILE A 79 -3.88 -18.18 11.61
C ILE A 79 -3.48 -18.80 10.27
N ALA A 80 -4.44 -19.42 9.61
CA ALA A 80 -4.29 -20.05 8.32
C ALA A 80 -5.13 -19.28 7.29
N ILE A 81 -4.49 -18.87 6.20
CA ILE A 81 -5.15 -18.20 5.08
C ILE A 81 -4.92 -19.08 3.85
N ASP A 82 -6.01 -19.56 3.25
CA ASP A 82 -5.98 -20.41 2.06
C ASP A 82 -6.12 -19.55 0.81
N GLY A 83 -5.01 -19.31 0.11
CA GLY A 83 -4.99 -18.46 -1.07
C GLY A 83 -5.00 -16.96 -0.78
N ILE A 84 -4.01 -16.24 -1.30
CA ILE A 84 -4.00 -14.79 -1.44
C ILE A 84 -3.58 -14.48 -2.87
N THR A 85 -4.38 -13.70 -3.58
CA THR A 85 -4.02 -13.20 -4.91
C THR A 85 -4.17 -11.70 -4.96
N ILE A 86 -3.18 -11.04 -5.56
CA ILE A 86 -3.16 -9.60 -5.78
C ILE A 86 -2.97 -9.36 -7.27
N THR A 87 -3.94 -8.69 -7.90
CA THR A 87 -3.92 -8.40 -9.33
C THR A 87 -4.08 -6.91 -9.59
N GLN A 88 -3.36 -6.43 -10.60
CA GLN A 88 -3.51 -5.06 -11.09
C GLN A 88 -4.66 -5.03 -12.10
N THR A 89 -5.62 -4.12 -11.91
CA THR A 89 -6.83 -4.05 -12.75
C THR A 89 -6.78 -2.95 -13.81
N GLY A 90 -5.77 -2.08 -13.76
CA GLY A 90 -5.55 -0.97 -14.71
C GLY A 90 -4.37 -1.17 -15.65
N THR A 91 -4.22 -0.28 -16.64
CA THR A 91 -3.07 -0.23 -17.54
C THR A 91 -1.95 0.61 -16.93
N GLY A 92 -0.69 0.17 -17.01
CA GLY A 92 0.48 0.92 -16.52
C GLY A 92 1.22 0.19 -15.40
N ASN A 93 2.02 0.90 -14.62
CA ASN A 93 2.67 0.32 -13.44
C ASN A 93 1.68 0.26 -12.26
N LEU A 94 1.82 -0.74 -11.40
CA LEU A 94 1.14 -0.79 -10.11
C LEU A 94 1.67 0.30 -9.18
N LEU A 95 2.97 0.60 -9.25
CA LEU A 95 3.58 1.70 -8.52
C LEU A 95 4.45 2.52 -9.46
N ASP A 96 4.21 3.83 -9.49
CA ASP A 96 5.07 4.82 -10.11
C ASP A 96 5.62 5.76 -9.04
N LEU A 97 6.95 5.78 -8.90
CA LEU A 97 7.68 6.73 -8.06
C LEU A 97 8.43 7.72 -8.93
N VAL A 98 8.29 9.01 -8.64
CA VAL A 98 9.12 10.10 -9.19
C VAL A 98 9.87 10.74 -8.04
N ILE A 99 11.18 10.58 -8.00
CA ILE A 99 12.05 11.05 -6.93
C ILE A 99 12.93 12.17 -7.46
N ASP A 100 12.88 13.35 -6.84
CA ASP A 100 13.70 14.49 -7.25
C ASP A 100 14.08 15.38 -6.06
N THR A 101 15.22 16.05 -6.15
CA THR A 101 15.66 17.03 -5.15
C THR A 101 15.39 18.45 -5.63
N ASP A 102 14.80 19.27 -4.78
CA ASP A 102 14.54 20.68 -5.05
C ASP A 102 15.28 21.54 -4.02
N ALA A 103 15.96 22.58 -4.49
CA ALA A 103 16.70 23.51 -3.62
C ALA A 103 15.77 24.31 -2.69
N GLY A 104 14.53 24.53 -3.10
CA GLY A 104 13.48 25.23 -2.38
C GLY A 104 13.81 26.69 -2.08
N THR A 105 12.79 27.50 -1.85
CA THR A 105 12.99 28.87 -1.34
C THR A 105 13.16 28.92 0.19
N SER A 106 12.83 27.82 0.87
CA SER A 106 12.81 27.70 2.34
C SER A 106 13.62 26.50 2.83
N GLY A 107 14.68 26.15 2.09
CA GLY A 107 15.53 24.99 2.34
C GLY A 107 15.30 23.88 1.32
N ALA A 108 16.34 23.09 1.08
CA ALA A 108 16.31 22.00 0.13
C ALA A 108 15.49 20.81 0.64
N PHE A 109 14.84 20.10 -0.28
CA PHE A 109 14.02 18.94 0.03
C PHE A 109 14.11 17.87 -1.05
N LEU A 110 13.90 16.62 -0.65
CA LEU A 110 13.69 15.50 -1.54
C LEU A 110 12.18 15.30 -1.69
N ASN A 111 11.68 15.40 -2.91
CA ASN A 111 10.31 15.10 -3.26
C ASN A 111 10.19 13.68 -3.81
N ILE A 112 9.17 12.95 -3.38
CA ILE A 112 8.83 11.62 -3.88
C ILE A 112 7.33 11.62 -4.15
N ALA A 113 6.96 11.72 -5.41
CA ALA A 113 5.58 11.51 -5.84
C ALA A 113 5.37 10.03 -6.08
N ALA A 114 4.36 9.44 -5.43
CA ALA A 114 4.01 8.04 -5.52
C ALA A 114 2.57 7.91 -6.03
N ASN A 115 2.38 7.18 -7.13
CA ASN A 115 1.06 6.78 -7.62
C ASN A 115 0.95 5.25 -7.58
N VAL A 116 -0.11 4.76 -6.95
CA VAL A 116 -0.44 3.33 -6.87
C VAL A 116 -1.67 3.08 -7.74
N GLY A 117 -1.56 2.16 -8.68
CA GLY A 117 -2.66 1.72 -9.53
C GLY A 117 -3.76 1.00 -8.74
N ALA A 118 -4.93 0.83 -9.37
CA ALA A 118 -6.01 0.07 -8.77
C ALA A 118 -5.65 -1.42 -8.59
N VAL A 119 -6.10 -2.01 -7.49
CA VAL A 119 -5.77 -3.37 -7.07
C VAL A 119 -7.02 -4.12 -6.68
N ASP A 120 -7.16 -5.34 -7.20
CA ASP A 120 -8.07 -6.33 -6.67
C ASP A 120 -7.29 -7.38 -5.86
N ILE A 121 -7.76 -7.64 -4.64
CA ILE A 121 -7.20 -8.60 -3.70
C ILE A 121 -8.27 -9.64 -3.41
N SER A 122 -8.00 -10.90 -3.76
CA SER A 122 -8.85 -12.03 -3.35
C SER A 122 -8.14 -12.82 -2.26
N ILE A 123 -8.85 -13.07 -1.18
CA ILE A 123 -8.39 -13.82 -0.02
C ILE A 123 -9.36 -14.99 0.14
N GLY A 124 -8.85 -16.22 0.13
CA GLY A 124 -9.70 -17.38 0.42
C GLY A 124 -9.97 -17.52 1.92
N SER A 125 -10.38 -18.70 2.36
CA SER A 125 -10.88 -18.86 3.72
C SER A 125 -9.79 -18.58 4.77
N ILE A 126 -10.19 -17.91 5.85
CA ILE A 126 -9.33 -17.64 7.00
C ILE A 126 -9.80 -18.53 8.13
N GLY A 127 -8.90 -19.35 8.63
CA GLY A 127 -9.15 -20.27 9.73
C GLY A 127 -8.10 -20.21 10.81
N VAL A 128 -8.36 -20.90 11.92
CA VAL A 128 -7.39 -21.14 12.99
C VAL A 128 -7.13 -22.62 13.16
N ALA A 129 -5.87 -22.98 13.38
CA ALA A 129 -5.45 -24.36 13.56
C ALA A 129 -4.33 -24.47 14.60
N ALA A 130 -4.13 -25.67 15.14
CA ALA A 130 -2.96 -25.95 15.95
C ALA A 130 -1.71 -25.95 15.07
N SER A 131 -0.69 -25.22 15.51
CA SER A 131 0.62 -25.23 14.87
C SER A 131 1.25 -26.62 14.89
N ASN A 132 2.03 -26.98 13.87
CA ASN A 132 2.74 -28.27 13.82
C ASN A 132 4.01 -28.29 14.70
N GLY A 133 3.83 -28.10 16.02
CA GLY A 133 4.89 -28.03 17.05
C GLY A 133 5.45 -26.62 17.25
N SER A 134 6.12 -26.30 18.36
CA SER A 134 6.51 -24.90 18.70
C SER A 134 7.71 -24.31 17.93
N ALA A 135 8.31 -25.05 16.99
CA ALA A 135 9.44 -24.60 16.17
C ALA A 135 9.39 -25.24 14.76
N LEU A 136 10.12 -24.66 13.80
CA LEU A 136 10.35 -25.30 12.50
C LEU A 136 11.22 -26.54 12.69
N THR A 137 10.79 -27.68 12.17
CA THR A 137 11.53 -28.95 12.27
C THR A 137 11.95 -29.50 10.90
N ASP A 138 11.21 -29.18 9.83
CA ASP A 138 11.61 -29.45 8.45
C ASP A 138 12.35 -28.22 7.88
N GLU A 139 13.66 -28.20 8.09
CA GLU A 139 14.55 -27.19 7.50
C GLU A 139 14.81 -27.43 6.01
N THR A 140 14.43 -28.58 5.46
CA THR A 140 14.68 -28.92 4.04
C THR A 140 13.66 -28.24 3.14
N THR A 141 12.38 -28.27 3.51
CA THR A 141 11.32 -27.57 2.77
C THR A 141 10.99 -26.20 3.37
N ALA A 142 11.49 -25.91 4.58
CA ALA A 142 11.19 -24.71 5.36
C ALA A 142 9.68 -24.52 5.64
N VAL A 143 8.91 -25.62 5.67
CA VAL A 143 7.48 -25.60 5.97
C VAL A 143 7.23 -26.15 7.37
N ARG A 144 6.66 -25.32 8.25
CA ARG A 144 6.13 -25.77 9.54
C ARG A 144 4.71 -26.30 9.41
N GLY A 145 3.82 -25.46 8.87
CA GLY A 145 2.41 -25.81 8.63
C GLY A 145 1.59 -25.96 9.91
N VAL A 146 0.41 -26.57 9.76
CA VAL A 146 -0.59 -26.77 10.83
C VAL A 146 -1.01 -28.23 10.90
N THR A 147 -1.60 -28.61 12.04
CA THR A 147 -2.16 -29.95 12.26
C THR A 147 -3.68 -29.93 12.13
N GLY A 148 -4.23 -30.95 11.48
CA GLY A 148 -5.66 -31.04 11.19
C GLY A 148 -6.16 -30.02 10.15
N THR A 149 -7.47 -29.96 9.97
CA THR A 149 -8.13 -28.95 9.13
C THR A 149 -8.35 -27.68 9.95
N PRO A 150 -7.96 -26.49 9.47
CA PRO A 150 -8.27 -25.24 10.14
C PRO A 150 -9.77 -25.07 10.37
N THR A 151 -10.13 -24.58 11.56
CA THR A 151 -11.48 -24.13 11.87
C THR A 151 -11.71 -22.81 11.14
N GLU A 152 -12.53 -22.83 10.09
CA GLU A 152 -12.85 -21.65 9.30
C GLU A 152 -13.60 -20.61 10.14
N ILE A 153 -13.10 -19.37 10.13
CA ILE A 153 -13.69 -18.22 10.82
C ILE A 153 -14.26 -17.23 9.79
N LEU A 154 -13.59 -17.06 8.65
CA LEU A 154 -14.09 -16.28 7.52
C LEU A 154 -14.08 -17.16 6.27
N THR A 155 -15.13 -17.06 5.46
CA THR A 155 -15.28 -17.82 4.20
C THR A 155 -14.32 -17.39 3.09
N GLY A 156 -13.59 -16.30 3.30
CA GLY A 156 -12.90 -15.56 2.26
C GLY A 156 -13.67 -14.32 1.83
N LEU A 157 -13.01 -13.46 1.06
CA LEU A 157 -13.52 -12.17 0.62
C LEU A 157 -12.69 -11.61 -0.53
N ASP A 158 -13.35 -10.81 -1.36
CA ASP A 158 -12.71 -10.00 -2.40
C ASP A 158 -12.72 -8.53 -1.99
N LEU A 159 -11.58 -7.86 -2.13
CA LEU A 159 -11.38 -6.43 -1.89
C LEU A 159 -10.97 -5.75 -3.19
N SER A 160 -11.68 -4.69 -3.56
CA SER A 160 -11.29 -3.83 -4.67
C SER A 160 -10.94 -2.43 -4.17
N LEU A 161 -9.74 -1.98 -4.49
CA LEU A 161 -9.20 -0.67 -4.13
C LEU A 161 -8.90 0.12 -5.42
N GLY A 162 -9.46 1.32 -5.51
CA GLY A 162 -9.08 2.29 -6.55
C GLY A 162 -7.63 2.78 -6.42
N ALA A 163 -7.16 3.50 -7.43
CA ALA A 163 -5.82 4.08 -7.45
C ALA A 163 -5.63 5.14 -6.33
N ILE A 164 -4.40 5.29 -5.84
CA ILE A 164 -4.04 6.24 -4.77
C ILE A 164 -2.80 7.04 -5.15
N SER A 165 -2.79 8.35 -4.91
CA SER A 165 -1.60 9.21 -5.00
C SER A 165 -1.13 9.70 -3.63
N ALA A 166 0.18 9.84 -3.46
CA ALA A 166 0.80 10.43 -2.27
C ALA A 166 2.05 11.24 -2.67
N ASN A 167 2.36 12.27 -1.88
CA ASN A 167 3.60 13.01 -2.02
C ASN A 167 4.37 13.04 -0.70
N VAL A 168 5.62 12.57 -0.73
CA VAL A 168 6.53 12.60 0.41
C VAL A 168 7.58 13.68 0.18
N GLN A 169 7.81 14.53 1.18
CA GLN A 169 8.89 15.50 1.24
C GLN A 169 9.78 15.22 2.45
N LEU A 170 11.08 15.05 2.20
CA LEU A 170 12.10 14.90 3.25
C LEU A 170 13.04 16.11 3.23
N GLY A 171 13.46 16.58 4.41
CA GLY A 171 14.25 17.81 4.55
C GLY A 171 13.35 19.00 4.89
N ALA A 172 13.41 20.07 4.11
CA ALA A 172 12.35 21.08 4.17
C ALA A 172 11.02 20.48 3.70
N THR A 173 9.91 20.88 4.31
CA THR A 173 8.58 20.41 3.89
C THR A 173 7.72 21.61 3.51
N PRO A 174 8.02 22.31 2.41
CA PRO A 174 7.21 23.45 1.95
C PRO A 174 5.75 23.06 1.70
N GLN A 175 5.44 21.78 1.47
CA GLN A 175 4.07 21.29 1.40
C GLN A 175 3.33 21.31 2.75
N GLY A 176 4.01 21.55 3.88
CA GLY A 176 3.43 21.67 5.22
C GLY A 176 3.38 20.38 6.05
N ALA A 177 3.67 19.23 5.44
CA ALA A 177 3.76 17.92 6.10
C ALA A 177 4.84 17.06 5.43
N MET A 178 5.40 16.08 6.14
CA MET A 178 6.38 15.16 5.54
C MET A 178 5.72 14.27 4.48
N ILE A 179 4.49 13.82 4.73
CA ILE A 179 3.71 13.07 3.75
C ILE A 179 2.35 13.72 3.64
N LYS A 180 1.96 14.02 2.41
CA LYS A 180 0.59 14.40 2.06
C LYS A 180 -0.04 13.27 1.25
N LEU A 181 -1.09 12.71 1.81
CA LEU A 181 -2.00 11.84 1.09
C LEU A 181 -3.18 12.73 0.70
N ASP A 182 -3.23 13.13 -0.57
CA ASP A 182 -4.35 13.85 -1.18
C ASP A 182 -4.76 13.05 -2.41
N SER A 183 -5.72 12.15 -2.19
CA SER A 183 -6.15 11.20 -3.21
C SER A 183 -7.61 10.85 -3.04
N THR A 184 -8.20 10.32 -4.11
CA THR A 184 -9.53 9.75 -4.09
C THR A 184 -9.44 8.26 -4.39
N LEU A 185 -9.97 7.44 -3.49
CA LEU A 185 -10.26 6.05 -3.79
C LEU A 185 -11.47 6.04 -4.71
N GLN A 186 -11.22 6.01 -6.02
CA GLN A 186 -12.26 6.03 -7.05
C GLN A 186 -13.24 4.89 -6.83
N GLY A 187 -14.54 5.20 -6.76
CA GLY A 187 -15.61 4.25 -6.44
C GLY A 187 -15.61 3.73 -5.01
N GLY A 188 -14.74 4.23 -4.11
CA GLY A 188 -14.62 3.80 -2.72
C GLY A 188 -14.11 2.36 -2.53
N LEU A 189 -14.36 1.78 -1.36
CA LEU A 189 -13.96 0.40 -1.02
C LEU A 189 -15.15 -0.56 -1.18
N THR A 190 -14.96 -1.63 -1.93
CA THR A 190 -15.95 -2.72 -2.03
C THR A 190 -15.39 -3.99 -1.42
N ILE A 191 -16.15 -4.61 -0.53
CA ILE A 191 -15.93 -5.96 -0.04
C ILE A 191 -17.12 -6.81 -0.49
N SER A 192 -16.87 -7.99 -1.04
CA SER A 192 -17.94 -8.91 -1.46
C SER A 192 -17.76 -10.32 -0.91
N ASN A 193 -18.88 -11.04 -0.80
CA ASN A 193 -18.94 -12.47 -0.45
C ASN A 193 -18.36 -12.80 0.94
N LEU A 194 -18.46 -11.89 1.90
CA LEU A 194 -17.90 -12.08 3.24
C LEU A 194 -18.87 -12.87 4.12
N GLY A 195 -18.44 -14.04 4.59
CA GLY A 195 -19.08 -14.80 5.66
C GLY A 195 -18.25 -14.78 6.94
N ILE A 196 -18.89 -14.60 8.09
CA ILE A 196 -18.30 -14.73 9.43
C ILE A 196 -18.91 -15.96 10.09
N ASN A 197 -18.10 -16.97 10.36
CA ASN A 197 -18.54 -18.24 10.92
C ASN A 197 -18.49 -18.21 12.45
N ASP A 198 -19.61 -18.54 13.07
CA ASP A 198 -19.64 -18.97 14.46
C ASP A 198 -19.42 -20.48 14.51
N ALA A 199 -18.16 -20.87 14.71
CA ALA A 199 -17.77 -22.26 14.81
C ALA A 199 -18.42 -22.99 16.01
N ALA A 200 -18.76 -22.26 17.09
CA ALA A 200 -19.35 -22.87 18.30
C ALA A 200 -20.85 -23.13 18.13
N GLY A 201 -21.57 -22.16 17.55
CA GLY A 201 -23.01 -22.25 17.28
C GLY A 201 -23.39 -22.90 15.93
N GLY A 202 -22.42 -23.10 15.03
CA GLY A 202 -22.65 -23.63 13.67
C GLY A 202 -23.36 -22.67 12.73
N GLY A 203 -23.46 -21.39 13.10
CA GLY A 203 -24.10 -20.33 12.32
C GLY A 203 -23.09 -19.51 11.52
N GLN A 204 -23.59 -18.72 10.58
CA GLN A 204 -22.79 -17.77 9.81
C GLN A 204 -23.53 -16.43 9.72
N ILE A 205 -22.80 -15.32 9.74
CA ILE A 205 -23.29 -14.02 9.25
C ILE A 205 -22.77 -13.89 7.83
N HIS A 206 -23.66 -13.86 6.85
CA HIS A 206 -23.31 -13.66 5.45
C HIS A 206 -23.62 -12.23 5.01
N LEU A 207 -22.70 -11.63 4.26
CA LEU A 207 -22.75 -10.26 3.76
C LEU A 207 -22.50 -10.32 2.25
N ASP A 208 -23.52 -10.02 1.44
CA ASP A 208 -23.40 -10.10 -0.02
C ASP A 208 -22.37 -9.06 -0.50
N LYS A 209 -22.50 -7.82 -0.02
CA LYS A 209 -21.57 -6.72 -0.29
C LYS A 209 -21.48 -5.74 0.87
N ILE A 210 -20.32 -5.14 1.07
CA ILE A 210 -20.09 -3.95 1.89
C ILE A 210 -19.51 -2.88 0.97
N TYR A 211 -20.18 -1.73 0.90
CA TYR A 211 -19.67 -0.54 0.26
C TYR A 211 -19.30 0.47 1.31
N VAL A 212 -18.09 1.03 1.20
CA VAL A 212 -17.69 2.26 1.88
C VAL A 212 -17.44 3.30 0.79
N ARG A 213 -18.20 4.40 0.83
CA ARG A 213 -18.22 5.44 -0.21
C ARG A 213 -18.14 6.82 0.43
N GLY A 214 -17.57 7.80 -0.27
CA GLY A 214 -17.66 9.19 0.19
C GLY A 214 -19.07 9.76 0.02
N THR A 215 -19.48 10.65 0.92
CA THR A 215 -20.75 11.38 0.81
C THR A 215 -20.62 12.62 -0.08
N GLY A 216 -21.75 13.06 -0.64
CA GLY A 216 -21.83 14.34 -1.35
C GLY A 216 -21.25 14.35 -2.77
N ASN A 217 -20.93 13.18 -3.35
CA ASN A 217 -20.50 13.04 -4.73
C ASN A 217 -21.29 11.92 -5.44
N THR A 218 -21.36 11.98 -6.77
CA THR A 218 -22.16 11.04 -7.59
C THR A 218 -21.41 9.77 -7.99
N THR A 219 -20.10 9.73 -7.78
CA THR A 219 -19.20 8.62 -8.17
C THR A 219 -18.98 7.62 -7.03
N GLY A 220 -19.31 8.01 -5.79
CA GLY A 220 -19.06 7.25 -4.57
C GLY A 220 -17.60 7.30 -4.10
N ASP A 221 -16.77 8.17 -4.69
CA ASP A 221 -15.34 8.26 -4.40
C ASP A 221 -15.10 8.60 -2.93
N LEU A 222 -14.16 7.91 -2.29
CA LEU A 222 -13.77 8.17 -0.91
C LEU A 222 -12.49 9.00 -0.88
N ASN A 223 -12.58 10.20 -0.32
CA ASN A 223 -11.44 11.11 -0.22
C ASN A 223 -10.50 10.65 0.91
N ILE A 224 -9.22 10.56 0.58
CA ILE A 224 -8.12 10.37 1.52
C ILE A 224 -7.36 11.69 1.55
N ASP A 225 -7.57 12.47 2.62
CA ASP A 225 -6.87 13.73 2.87
C ASP A 225 -6.25 13.65 4.27
N THR A 226 -4.96 13.32 4.32
CA THR A 226 -4.22 13.09 5.56
C THR A 226 -2.81 13.65 5.47
N ASP A 227 -2.46 14.47 6.47
CA ASP A 227 -1.10 14.92 6.70
C ASP A 227 -0.40 13.98 7.68
N ILE A 228 0.81 13.58 7.35
CA ILE A 228 1.72 12.88 8.26
C ILE A 228 2.94 13.77 8.49
N SER A 229 3.16 14.13 9.75
CA SER A 229 4.17 15.09 10.15
C SER A 229 4.96 14.58 11.33
N VAL A 230 6.27 14.84 11.34
CA VAL A 230 7.08 14.69 12.54
C VAL A 230 7.09 16.02 13.27
N THR A 231 6.65 16.01 14.51
CA THR A 231 6.64 17.18 15.41
C THR A 231 7.61 16.96 16.56
N THR A 232 7.86 17.99 17.36
CA THR A 232 8.63 17.85 18.61
C THR A 232 8.00 16.87 19.60
N SER A 233 6.71 16.58 19.44
CA SER A 233 5.94 15.69 20.32
C SER A 233 5.76 14.28 19.75
N GLY A 234 6.39 13.97 18.61
CA GLY A 234 6.30 12.66 17.94
C GLY A 234 5.71 12.71 16.54
N LEU A 235 5.35 11.54 16.01
CA LEU A 235 4.70 11.37 14.72
C LEU A 235 3.21 11.70 14.84
N GLN A 236 2.75 12.67 14.06
CA GLN A 236 1.35 13.09 13.99
C GLN A 236 0.74 12.62 12.67
N LEU A 237 -0.41 11.98 12.75
CA LEU A 237 -1.29 11.67 11.62
C LEU A 237 -2.55 12.51 11.81
N LYS A 238 -2.84 13.40 10.87
CA LYS A 238 -3.99 14.32 10.93
C LYS A 238 -4.90 14.10 9.73
N ASN A 239 -6.13 13.68 10.00
CA ASN A 239 -7.18 13.67 8.98
C ASN A 239 -7.65 15.11 8.74
N ASN A 240 -7.58 15.56 7.49
CA ASN A 240 -8.05 16.88 7.07
C ASN A 240 -9.39 16.81 6.29
N SER A 241 -9.79 15.61 5.86
CA SER A 241 -11.06 15.39 5.16
C SER A 241 -12.23 15.67 6.07
N ALA A 242 -13.13 16.56 5.62
CA ALA A 242 -14.44 16.75 6.23
C ALA A 242 -15.52 15.86 5.58
N GLN A 243 -15.15 15.02 4.61
CA GLN A 243 -16.08 14.15 3.89
C GLN A 243 -16.63 13.09 4.85
N GLY A 244 -17.96 12.95 4.89
CA GLY A 244 -18.59 11.82 5.57
C GLY A 244 -18.45 10.55 4.73
N MET A 245 -18.62 9.39 5.36
CA MET A 245 -18.68 8.11 4.68
C MET A 245 -20.09 7.54 4.72
N ASN A 246 -20.56 7.04 3.58
CA ASN A 246 -21.71 6.16 3.53
C ASN A 246 -21.21 4.73 3.57
N VAL A 247 -21.74 3.94 4.52
CA VAL A 247 -21.51 2.49 4.58
C VAL A 247 -22.83 1.81 4.28
N TYR A 248 -22.83 0.96 3.25
CA TYR A 248 -23.99 0.15 2.89
C TYR A 248 -23.60 -1.31 2.84
N ILE A 249 -24.37 -2.14 3.53
CA ILE A 249 -24.17 -3.58 3.63
C ILE A 249 -25.40 -4.24 3.05
N ALA A 250 -25.22 -4.99 1.98
CA ALA A 250 -26.29 -5.68 1.28
C ALA A 250 -26.50 -7.09 1.81
N GLY A 251 -27.77 -7.49 1.97
CA GLY A 251 -28.18 -8.88 2.11
C GLY A 251 -27.64 -9.58 3.35
N VAL A 252 -27.68 -8.93 4.52
CA VAL A 252 -27.19 -9.52 5.77
C VAL A 252 -28.09 -10.66 6.23
N ARG A 253 -27.52 -11.87 6.29
CA ARG A 253 -28.24 -13.11 6.66
C ARG A 253 -27.56 -13.82 7.82
N LEU A 254 -28.36 -14.44 8.68
CA LEU A 254 -27.91 -15.24 9.81
C LEU A 254 -28.25 -16.73 9.56
N GLY A 255 -27.28 -17.60 9.85
CA GLY A 255 -27.35 -19.05 9.63
C GLY A 255 -26.49 -19.53 8.45
N ALA A 256 -26.37 -20.84 8.25
CA ALA A 256 -25.52 -21.45 7.23
C ALA A 256 -25.84 -20.96 5.80
N GLN A 257 -24.84 -20.83 4.91
CA GLN A 257 -25.02 -20.35 3.53
C GLN A 257 -26.25 -20.99 2.86
N ALA A 258 -27.19 -20.14 2.45
CA ALA A 258 -28.47 -20.56 1.91
C ALA A 258 -28.30 -21.34 0.58
N THR A 259 -28.59 -22.64 0.57
CA THR A 259 -28.93 -23.37 -0.66
C THR A 259 -30.42 -23.17 -1.06
N GLY A 260 -31.16 -22.32 -0.33
CA GLY A 260 -32.56 -21.96 -0.55
C GLY A 260 -33.09 -20.89 0.43
N SER A 261 -34.35 -20.45 0.26
CA SER A 261 -35.01 -19.28 0.89
C SER A 261 -35.30 -19.39 2.42
N THR A 262 -34.42 -19.98 3.24
CA THR A 262 -34.75 -20.33 4.64
C THR A 262 -33.90 -19.65 5.73
N ASN A 263 -32.99 -18.73 5.40
CA ASN A 263 -32.20 -18.04 6.43
C ASN A 263 -32.93 -16.83 7.00
N ALA A 264 -32.75 -16.59 8.30
CA ALA A 264 -33.20 -15.36 8.95
C ALA A 264 -32.34 -14.19 8.42
N SER A 265 -32.89 -13.41 7.50
CA SER A 265 -32.26 -12.19 7.01
C SER A 265 -32.59 -11.04 7.94
N ILE A 266 -31.59 -10.22 8.31
CA ILE A 266 -31.85 -8.91 8.92
C ILE A 266 -32.02 -7.82 7.84
N GLY A 267 -31.81 -8.16 6.55
CA GLY A 267 -31.94 -7.24 5.43
C GLY A 267 -30.64 -6.48 5.14
N ASP A 268 -30.78 -5.30 4.56
CA ASP A 268 -29.64 -4.41 4.31
C ASP A 268 -29.39 -3.52 5.53
N VAL A 269 -28.15 -3.07 5.70
CA VAL A 269 -27.77 -2.09 6.72
C VAL A 269 -27.16 -0.88 6.03
N GLU A 270 -27.68 0.31 6.33
CA GLU A 270 -27.20 1.57 5.79
C GLU A 270 -26.81 2.54 6.91
N ILE A 271 -25.61 3.11 6.81
CA ILE A 271 -25.09 4.16 7.67
C ILE A 271 -24.72 5.33 6.77
N GLN A 272 -25.40 6.46 6.93
CA GLN A 272 -25.14 7.63 6.10
C GLN A 272 -24.33 8.69 6.84
N GLY A 273 -23.33 9.26 6.17
CA GLY A 273 -22.60 10.42 6.67
C GLY A 273 -21.75 10.17 7.91
N LEU A 274 -21.25 8.93 8.11
CA LEU A 274 -20.30 8.61 9.18
C LEU A 274 -19.06 9.49 9.01
N ASN A 275 -18.94 10.52 9.85
CA ASN A 275 -17.81 11.42 9.86
C ASN A 275 -16.96 11.11 11.10
N VAL A 276 -15.71 10.71 10.88
CA VAL A 276 -14.75 10.43 11.96
C VAL A 276 -14.00 11.69 12.44
N GLY A 277 -14.45 12.86 11.97
CA GLY A 277 -13.90 14.18 12.26
C GLY A 277 -12.49 14.39 11.73
N THR A 278 -11.93 15.57 12.00
CA THR A 278 -10.50 15.86 11.78
C THR A 278 -9.65 15.31 12.92
N SER A 279 -9.84 14.02 13.20
CA SER A 279 -9.13 13.30 14.25
C SER A 279 -7.61 13.38 14.03
N THR A 280 -6.87 13.52 15.12
CA THR A 280 -5.39 13.50 15.13
C THR A 280 -4.91 12.34 15.99
N ILE A 281 -4.05 11.50 15.43
CA ILE A 281 -3.37 10.43 16.15
C ILE A 281 -1.92 10.86 16.33
N THR A 282 -1.42 10.85 17.57
CA THR A 282 -0.02 11.14 17.89
C THR A 282 0.65 9.89 18.45
N ILE A 283 1.77 9.51 17.84
CA ILE A 283 2.63 8.41 18.29
C ILE A 283 3.94 9.03 18.79
N ALA A 284 4.21 8.90 20.09
CA ALA A 284 5.40 9.42 20.75
C ALA A 284 6.14 8.28 21.46
N GLY A 285 7.47 8.28 21.38
CA GLY A 285 8.32 7.45 22.23
C GLY A 285 8.50 8.07 23.61
N HIS A 286 8.87 7.24 24.59
CA HIS A 286 9.44 7.71 25.85
C HIS A 286 10.94 7.93 25.71
#